data_AF-A0A2G8XLX6-F1
#
_entry.id   AF-A0A2G8XLX6-F1
#
_cell.length_a   1.000
_cell.length_b   1.000
_cell.length_c   1.000
_cell.angle_alpha   90.00
_cell.angle_beta   90.00
_cell.angle_gamma   90.00
#
_symmetry.space_group_name_H-M   'P 1'
#
loop_
_entity.id
_entity.type
_entity.pdbx_description
1 polymer ?
#
loop_
_entity_poly.entity_id
_entity_poly.type
_entity_poly.pdbx_seq_one_letter_code
_entity_poly.pdbx_strand_id
1 'polypeptide(L)'
;MFKVLRSGKRRKKAWKRVVNKVCFVGEDFTRKPPKFERYIRPTGLRFKKAHVTHPELKTTFHLDIVGVKKNPQSHLYTSLGVITKGTIIEVNVSELGLVTQTGKVVWGENTQKII
;
A
#
# COMPACT_ATOMS: atom_id res chain seq x y z
N MET A 1 5.42 2.69 13.53
CA MET A 1 5.47 2.65 12.04
C MET A 1 6.85 2.89 11.44
N PHE A 2 7.75 3.61 12.13
CA PHE A 2 9.11 3.81 11.63
C PHE A 2 10.17 3.30 12.60
N LYS A 3 11.17 2.60 12.07
CA LYS A 3 12.42 2.24 12.76
C LYS A 3 13.50 3.26 12.40
N VAL A 4 14.24 3.74 13.40
CA VAL A 4 15.36 4.66 13.18
C VAL A 4 16.53 3.90 12.55
N LEU A 5 17.06 4.40 11.43
CA LEU A 5 18.28 3.88 10.82
C LEU A 5 19.42 4.86 11.06
N ARG A 6 20.45 4.40 11.77
CA ARG A 6 21.66 5.17 12.05
C ARG A 6 22.70 4.96 10.95
N SER A 7 23.38 6.02 10.52
CA SER A 7 24.37 6.01 9.42
C SER A 7 25.72 6.63 9.83
N GLY A 8 26.76 6.33 9.03
CA GLY A 8 28.15 6.72 9.25
C GLY A 8 28.94 5.70 10.07
N LYS A 9 30.29 5.75 10.00
CA LYS A 9 31.21 4.81 10.69
C LYS A 9 30.92 4.70 12.19
N ARG A 10 30.68 5.84 12.86
CA ARG A 10 30.34 5.92 14.30
C ARG A 10 28.83 5.88 14.60
N ARG A 11 27.98 5.67 13.58
CA ARG A 11 26.49 5.59 13.69
C ARG A 11 25.83 6.76 14.44
N LYS A 12 26.40 7.97 14.41
CA LYS A 12 25.85 9.14 15.11
C LYS A 12 24.70 9.83 14.37
N LYS A 13 24.52 9.58 13.07
CA LYS A 13 23.50 10.27 12.25
C LYS A 13 22.23 9.42 12.20
N ALA A 14 21.11 9.96 12.67
CA ALA A 14 19.85 9.22 12.83
C ALA A 14 18.67 9.84 12.06
N TRP A 15 18.91 10.43 10.88
CA TRP A 15 17.88 11.14 10.11
C TRP A 15 17.00 10.21 9.26
N LYS A 16 17.45 8.99 8.98
CA LYS A 16 16.73 8.00 8.17
C LYS A 16 15.69 7.24 8.99
N ARG A 17 14.59 6.88 8.35
CA ARG A 17 13.45 6.13 8.92
C ARG A 17 13.12 4.98 7.99
N VAL A 18 13.02 3.77 8.52
CA VAL A 18 12.59 2.58 7.79
C VAL A 18 11.14 2.28 8.14
N VAL A 19 10.28 2.12 7.15
CA VAL A 19 8.90 1.68 7.35
C VAL A 19 8.91 0.23 7.83
N ASN A 20 8.27 -0.04 8.96
CA ASN A 20 8.20 -1.38 9.55
C ASN A 20 6.86 -2.10 9.33
N LYS A 21 6.02 -1.56 8.46
CA LYS A 21 4.71 -2.10 8.10
C LYS A 21 4.65 -2.37 6.59
N VAL A 22 3.67 -3.15 6.19
CA VAL A 22 3.36 -3.40 4.78
C VAL A 22 3.10 -2.07 4.08
N CYS A 23 3.65 -1.91 2.88
CA CYS A 23 3.38 -0.77 2.02
C CYS A 23 3.06 -1.20 0.60
N PHE A 24 2.21 -0.44 -0.07
CA PHE A 24 2.06 -0.47 -1.51
C PHE A 24 2.94 0.60 -2.13
N VAL A 25 3.48 0.26 -3.30
CA VAL A 25 4.35 1.10 -4.08
C VAL A 25 3.95 0.85 -5.53
N GLY A 26 3.63 1.92 -6.27
CA GLY A 26 3.21 1.81 -7.67
C GLY A 26 4.31 1.20 -8.56
N GLU A 27 3.91 0.77 -9.76
CA GLU A 27 4.78 0.04 -10.68
C GLU A 27 5.97 0.87 -11.16
N ASP A 28 5.76 2.18 -11.36
CA ASP A 28 6.79 3.13 -11.81
C ASP A 28 7.74 3.59 -10.70
N PHE A 29 7.74 2.94 -9.53
CA PHE A 29 8.55 3.39 -8.41
C PHE A 29 10.04 3.14 -8.61
N THR A 30 10.77 4.22 -8.85
CA THR A 30 12.22 4.24 -8.79
C THR A 30 12.70 4.76 -7.44
N ARG A 31 13.69 4.07 -6.85
CA ARG A 31 14.30 4.52 -5.58
C ARG A 31 15.10 5.79 -5.80
N LYS A 32 14.92 6.76 -4.90
CA LYS A 32 15.78 7.96 -4.85
C LYS A 32 17.20 7.57 -4.41
N PRO A 33 18.25 8.32 -4.81
CA PRO A 33 19.60 8.07 -4.35
C PRO A 33 19.68 8.00 -2.80
N PRO A 34 20.51 7.12 -2.21
CA PRO A 34 20.53 6.90 -0.76
C PRO A 34 20.79 8.13 0.09
N LYS A 35 21.38 9.19 -0.48
CA LYS A 35 21.64 10.46 0.20
C LYS A 35 20.36 11.29 0.42
N PHE A 36 19.38 11.18 -0.47
CA PHE A 36 18.12 11.94 -0.42
C PHE A 36 16.93 11.11 0.12
N GLU A 37 17.09 9.80 0.21
CA GLU A 37 16.06 8.90 0.75
C GLU A 37 16.02 8.96 2.30
N ARG A 38 15.05 9.72 2.84
CA ARG A 38 14.78 9.79 4.30
C ARG A 38 13.90 8.64 4.78
N TYR A 39 12.83 8.32 4.03
CA TYR A 39 11.89 7.25 4.34
C TYR A 39 12.15 6.05 3.43
N ILE A 40 12.62 4.96 4.03
CA ILE A 40 12.95 3.72 3.32
C ILE A 40 11.76 2.77 3.42
N ARG A 41 11.29 2.30 2.27
CA ARG A 41 10.27 1.27 2.13
C ARG A 41 10.94 -0.05 1.71
N PRO A 42 11.18 -1.01 2.63
CA PRO A 42 11.89 -2.25 2.32
C PRO A 42 11.15 -3.08 1.26
N THR A 43 11.87 -3.68 0.32
CA THR A 43 11.25 -4.45 -0.78
C THR A 43 10.45 -5.65 -0.28
N GLY A 44 10.92 -6.34 0.77
CA GLY A 44 10.19 -7.46 1.37
C GLY A 44 8.88 -7.09 2.08
N LEU A 45 8.59 -5.79 2.25
CA LEU A 45 7.32 -5.31 2.78
C LEU A 45 6.46 -4.63 1.70
N ARG A 46 6.86 -4.71 0.43
CA ARG A 46 6.09 -4.17 -0.70
C ARG A 46 5.17 -5.23 -1.25
N PHE A 47 3.88 -5.09 -0.98
CA PHE A 47 2.85 -5.99 -1.49
C PHE A 47 2.15 -5.34 -2.67
N LYS A 48 1.91 -6.11 -3.72
CA LYS A 48 1.17 -5.70 -4.92
C LYS A 48 -0.24 -6.26 -4.98
N LYS A 49 -0.49 -7.38 -4.28
CA LYS A 49 -1.79 -8.06 -4.24
C LYS A 49 -2.41 -8.02 -2.86
N ALA A 50 -3.73 -8.05 -2.81
CA ALA A 50 -4.52 -8.11 -1.59
C ALA A 50 -5.54 -9.25 -1.67
N HIS A 51 -5.77 -9.90 -0.52
CA HIS A 51 -6.93 -10.77 -0.37
C HIS A 51 -8.15 -9.92 -0.05
N VAL A 52 -9.14 -9.95 -0.93
CA VAL A 52 -10.39 -9.19 -0.82
C VAL A 52 -11.52 -10.18 -0.63
N THR A 53 -12.32 -10.00 0.43
CA THR A 53 -13.48 -10.85 0.71
C THR A 53 -14.74 -10.11 0.29
N HIS A 54 -15.56 -10.71 -0.58
CA HIS A 54 -16.86 -10.14 -0.93
C HIS A 54 -17.92 -10.63 0.07
N PRO A 55 -18.59 -9.75 0.83
CA PRO A 55 -19.47 -10.16 1.93
C PRO A 55 -20.70 -10.95 1.45
N GLU A 56 -21.25 -10.63 0.28
CA GLU A 56 -22.45 -11.31 -0.24
C GLU A 56 -22.14 -12.69 -0.81
N LEU A 57 -21.00 -12.83 -1.48
CA LEU A 57 -20.58 -14.08 -2.12
C LEU A 57 -19.83 -15.00 -1.15
N LYS A 58 -19.36 -14.47 -0.02
CA LYS A 58 -18.55 -15.15 1.00
C LYS A 58 -17.30 -15.84 0.42
N THR A 59 -16.78 -15.31 -0.67
CA THR A 59 -15.56 -15.78 -1.34
C THR A 59 -14.44 -14.77 -1.21
N THR A 60 -13.21 -15.27 -1.25
CA THR A 60 -12.00 -14.45 -1.17
C THR A 60 -11.25 -14.47 -2.49
N PHE A 61 -10.91 -13.31 -3.02
CA PHE A 61 -10.17 -13.13 -4.27
C PHE A 61 -8.79 -12.55 -4.00
N HIS A 62 -7.81 -12.90 -4.82
CA HIS A 62 -6.43 -12.42 -4.70
C HIS A 62 -6.13 -11.39 -5.80
N LEU A 63 -6.61 -10.16 -5.57
CA LEU A 63 -6.66 -9.10 -6.57
C LEU A 63 -5.44 -8.17 -6.48
N ASP A 64 -5.11 -7.53 -7.60
CA ASP A 64 -4.05 -6.52 -7.67
C ASP A 64 -4.47 -5.20 -7.02
N ILE A 65 -3.56 -4.59 -6.28
CA ILE A 65 -3.72 -3.27 -5.67
C ILE A 65 -3.37 -2.22 -6.71
N VAL A 66 -4.29 -1.29 -6.94
CA VAL A 66 -4.08 -0.12 -7.82
C VAL A 66 -3.46 1.03 -7.03
N GLY A 67 -3.95 1.27 -5.80
CA GLY A 67 -3.50 2.42 -5.03
C GLY A 67 -4.00 2.44 -3.59
N VAL A 68 -3.38 3.29 -2.77
CA VAL A 68 -3.84 3.56 -1.38
C VAL A 68 -4.55 4.90 -1.37
N LYS A 69 -5.86 4.91 -1.07
CA LYS A 69 -6.66 6.15 -1.07
C LYS A 69 -6.58 6.89 0.26
N LYS A 70 -6.69 6.17 1.39
CA LYS A 70 -6.74 6.81 2.71
C LYS A 70 -6.22 5.90 3.80
N ASN A 71 -5.24 6.38 4.57
CA ASN A 71 -4.87 5.79 5.84
C ASN A 71 -5.50 6.57 7.00
N PRO A 72 -6.22 5.93 7.94
CA PRO A 72 -6.88 6.62 9.05
C PRO A 72 -5.91 7.28 10.04
N GLN A 73 -4.65 6.82 10.09
CA GLN A 73 -3.69 7.32 11.08
C GLN A 73 -3.04 8.66 10.66
N SER A 74 -2.77 8.87 9.37
CA SER A 74 -2.20 10.12 8.87
C SER A 74 -2.18 10.15 7.33
N HIS A 75 -2.30 11.35 6.76
CA HIS A 75 -2.09 11.56 5.32
C HIS A 75 -0.66 11.18 4.86
N LEU A 76 0.35 11.37 5.72
CA LEU A 76 1.73 10.98 5.40
C LEU A 76 1.85 9.48 5.13
N TYR A 77 1.05 8.66 5.82
CA TYR A 77 1.02 7.21 5.60
C TYR A 77 0.31 6.85 4.30
N THR A 78 -0.71 7.61 3.90
CA THR A 78 -1.31 7.51 2.57
C THR A 78 -0.28 7.79 1.48
N SER A 79 0.47 8.90 1.57
CA SER A 79 1.49 9.26 0.56
C SER A 79 2.64 8.26 0.49
N LEU A 80 3.01 7.66 1.63
CA LEU A 80 4.01 6.59 1.68
C LEU A 80 3.46 5.22 1.24
N GLY A 81 2.14 5.09 1.07
CA GLY A 81 1.47 3.84 0.73
C GLY A 81 1.47 2.82 1.86
N VAL A 82 1.57 3.24 3.13
CA VAL A 82 1.58 2.32 4.27
C VAL A 82 0.17 1.76 4.48
N ILE A 83 0.09 0.43 4.54
CA ILE A 83 -1.14 -0.31 4.68
C ILE A 83 -1.25 -0.84 6.10
N THR A 84 -2.21 -0.32 6.84
CA THR A 84 -2.57 -0.73 8.22
C THR A 84 -4.05 -1.10 8.29
N LYS A 85 -4.47 -1.63 9.44
CA LYS A 85 -5.88 -1.83 9.72
C LYS A 85 -6.65 -0.51 9.53
N GLY A 86 -7.77 -0.58 8.83
CA GLY A 86 -8.62 0.55 8.46
C GLY A 86 -8.16 1.34 7.23
N THR A 87 -7.03 1.01 6.59
CA THR A 87 -6.61 1.67 5.34
C THR A 87 -7.58 1.32 4.21
N ILE A 88 -7.99 2.35 3.45
CA ILE A 88 -8.79 2.22 2.23
C ILE A 88 -7.85 2.10 1.04
N ILE A 89 -8.00 1.03 0.28
CA ILE A 89 -7.17 0.62 -0.86
C ILE A 89 -8.09 0.47 -2.07
N GLU A 90 -7.63 0.91 -3.22
CA GLU A 90 -8.25 0.67 -4.52
C GLU A 90 -7.68 -0.62 -5.10
N VAL A 91 -8.54 -1.57 -5.44
CA VAL A 91 -8.18 -2.87 -5.99
C VAL A 91 -8.79 -3.06 -7.36
N ASN A 92 -8.11 -3.82 -8.22
CA ASN A 92 -8.61 -4.14 -9.54
C ASN A 92 -9.65 -5.27 -9.43
N VAL A 93 -10.88 -5.01 -9.88
CA VAL A 93 -12.01 -5.96 -9.83
C VAL A 93 -12.41 -6.48 -11.21
N SER A 94 -11.57 -6.28 -12.22
CA SER A 94 -11.86 -6.73 -13.60
C SER A 94 -12.10 -8.24 -13.70
N GLU A 95 -11.46 -9.04 -12.83
CA GLU A 95 -11.67 -10.50 -12.75
C GLU A 95 -13.07 -10.88 -12.23
N LEU A 96 -13.78 -9.98 -11.53
CA LEU A 96 -15.13 -10.23 -11.02
C LEU A 96 -16.22 -9.99 -12.07
N GLY A 97 -15.88 -9.35 -13.20
CA GLY A 97 -16.83 -9.09 -14.28
C GLY A 97 -18.02 -8.22 -13.88
N LEU A 98 -17.83 -7.31 -12.91
CA LEU A 98 -18.89 -6.40 -12.46
C LEU A 98 -19.19 -5.36 -13.54
N VAL A 99 -20.47 -5.16 -13.83
CA VAL A 99 -20.95 -4.23 -14.86
C VAL A 99 -22.01 -3.31 -14.25
N THR A 100 -21.94 -2.02 -14.55
CA THR A 100 -22.97 -1.06 -14.12
C THR A 100 -24.26 -1.27 -14.92
N GLN A 101 -25.39 -0.74 -14.42
CA GLN A 101 -26.67 -0.78 -15.16
C GLN A 101 -26.60 -0.14 -16.56
N THR A 102 -25.63 0.75 -16.78
CA THR A 102 -25.36 1.39 -18.08
C THR A 102 -24.42 0.58 -18.99
N GLY A 103 -24.09 -0.67 -18.62
CA GLY A 103 -23.22 -1.55 -19.41
C GLY A 103 -21.71 -1.26 -19.32
N LYS A 104 -21.25 -0.41 -18.39
CA LYS A 104 -19.82 -0.11 -18.24
C LYS A 104 -19.16 -1.12 -17.31
N VAL A 105 -18.02 -1.66 -17.72
CA VAL A 105 -17.24 -2.59 -16.90
C VAL A 105 -16.56 -1.84 -15.76
N VAL A 106 -16.73 -2.34 -14.54
CA VAL A 106 -16.06 -1.82 -13.34
C VAL A 106 -14.71 -2.51 -13.22
N TRP A 107 -13.64 -1.71 -13.18
CA TRP A 107 -12.27 -2.21 -13.07
C TRP A 107 -11.63 -1.87 -11.72
N GLY A 108 -12.20 -0.95 -10.94
CA GLY A 108 -11.63 -0.50 -9.67
C GLY A 108 -12.68 -0.35 -8.58
N GLU A 109 -12.42 -0.93 -7.40
CA GLU A 109 -13.28 -0.80 -6.24
C GLU A 109 -12.48 -0.42 -4.98
N ASN A 110 -13.10 0.36 -4.09
CA ASN A 110 -12.52 0.71 -2.80
C ASN A 110 -12.80 -0.39 -1.79
N THR A 111 -11.74 -0.92 -1.20
CA THR A 111 -11.79 -1.93 -0.15
C THR A 111 -11.11 -1.42 1.11
N GLN A 112 -11.59 -1.87 2.26
CA GLN A 112 -10.99 -1.52 3.54
C GLN A 112 -10.20 -2.70 4.10
N LYS A 113 -8.97 -2.44 4.54
CA LYS A 113 -8.17 -3.46 5.23
C LYS A 113 -8.72 -3.70 6.63
N ILE A 114 -9.19 -4.92 6.90
CA ILE A 114 -9.82 -5.28 8.18
C ILE A 114 -8.80 -5.89 9.16
N ILE A 115 -7.74 -6.51 8.66
CA ILE A 115 -6.75 -7.29 9.43
C ILE A 115 -5.36 -6.66 9.33
#